data_AF-A0A1I7C1F6-F1
#
_entry.id   AF-A0A1I7C1F6-F1
#
_cell.length_a   1.000
_cell.length_b   1.000
_cell.length_c   1.000
_cell.angle_alpha   90.00
_cell.angle_beta   90.00
_cell.angle_gamma   90.00
#
_symmetry.space_group_name_H-M   'P 1'
#
loop_
_entity.id
_entity.type
_entity.pdbx_description
1 polymer ?
#
loop_
_entity_poly.entity_id
_entity_poly.type
_entity_poly.pdbx_seq_one_letter_code
_entity_poly.pdbx_strand_id
1 'polypeptide(L)' 'MSTQPAYKVRLGLITATVWDNDGFYSVDIARSYKNNEGQWQSTSSYSHSDLLNVAKCAERAEIWIGRKINAA' A
#
# COMPACT_ATOMS: atom_id res chain seq x y z
N MET A 1 -7.20 11.32 11.78
CA MET A 1 -7.13 10.21 10.79
C MET A 1 -8.12 10.49 9.67
N SER A 2 -7.63 11.00 8.54
CA SER A 2 -8.46 11.13 7.34
C SER A 2 -9.01 9.76 6.93
N THR A 3 -10.29 9.70 6.56
CA THR A 3 -10.89 8.46 6.04
C THR A 3 -10.46 8.16 4.61
N GLN A 4 -9.78 9.11 3.96
CA GLN A 4 -9.26 8.95 2.60
C GLN A 4 -7.74 8.80 2.62
N PRO A 5 -7.20 7.82 1.88
CA PRO A 5 -5.76 7.66 1.77
C PRO A 5 -5.13 8.82 1.01
N ALA A 6 -3.96 9.27 1.47
CA ALA A 6 -3.20 10.35 0.86
C ALA A 6 -2.58 9.93 -0.48
N TYR A 7 -2.23 8.65 -0.62
CA TYR A 7 -1.72 8.06 -1.85
C TYR A 7 -1.99 6.55 -1.89
N LYS A 8 -2.18 6.00 -3.08
CA LYS A 8 -2.39 4.56 -3.27
C LYS A 8 -1.70 4.11 -4.54
N VAL A 9 -0.93 3.02 -4.46
CA VAL A 9 -0.24 2.42 -5.61
C VAL A 9 -0.45 0.92 -5.60
N ARG A 10 -0.70 0.34 -6.78
CA ARG A 10 -0.99 -1.08 -6.95
C ARG A 10 -0.11 -1.70 -8.03
N LEU A 11 0.45 -2.87 -7.73
CA LEU A 11 1.18 -3.73 -8.66
C LEU A 11 0.63 -5.15 -8.54
N GLY A 12 -0.03 -5.62 -9.61
CA GLY A 12 -0.73 -6.90 -9.58
C GLY A 12 -1.79 -6.95 -8.47
N LEU A 13 -1.64 -7.90 -7.55
CA LEU A 13 -2.53 -8.06 -6.40
C LEU A 13 -2.08 -7.25 -5.17
N ILE A 14 -0.91 -6.63 -5.19
CA ILE A 14 -0.36 -5.90 -4.04
C ILE A 14 -0.68 -4.43 -4.16
N THR A 15 -1.22 -3.86 -3.09
CA THR A 15 -1.52 -2.43 -2.98
C THR A 15 -0.82 -1.86 -1.76
N ALA A 16 -0.07 -0.77 -1.93
CA ALA A 16 0.35 0.08 -0.83
C ALA A 16 -0.60 1.29 -0.73
N THR A 17 -1.10 1.53 0.47
CA THR A 17 -2.01 2.63 0.82
C THR A 17 -1.31 3.51 1.85
N VAL A 18 -1.03 4.76 1.49
CA VAL A 18 -0.39 5.76 2.36
C VAL A 18 -1.47 6.58 3.04
N TRP A 19 -1.34 6.75 4.36
CA TRP A 19 -2.20 7.57 5.20
C TRP A 19 -1.42 8.76 5.72
N ASP A 20 -2.03 9.94 5.70
CA ASP A 20 -1.53 11.13 6.37
C ASP A 20 -2.15 11.20 7.77
N ASN A 21 -1.29 11.19 8.79
CA ASN A 21 -1.66 11.19 10.20
C ASN A 21 -1.28 12.51 10.88
N ASP A 22 -1.45 13.63 10.18
CA ASP A 22 -1.27 14.99 10.71
C ASP A 22 0.17 15.23 11.21
N GLY A 23 1.13 15.01 10.31
CA GLY A 23 2.57 15.27 10.57
C GLY A 23 3.48 14.06 10.38
N PHE A 24 2.92 12.87 10.17
CA PHE A 24 3.67 11.69 9.74
C PHE A 24 2.83 10.80 8.83
N TYR A 25 3.49 9.99 8.01
CA TYR A 25 2.84 9.06 7.10
C TYR A 25 2.93 7.62 7.62
N SER A 26 1.88 6.84 7.42
CA SER A 26 1.89 5.38 7.59
C SER A 26 1.54 4.69 6.28
N VAL A 27 1.98 3.44 6.11
CA VAL A 27 1.73 2.66 4.89
C VAL A 27 1.14 1.31 5.26
N ASP A 28 -0.04 1.02 4.73
CA ASP A 28 -0.64 -0.31 4.72
C ASP A 28 -0.32 -0.99 3.38
N ILE A 29 0.30 -2.17 3.42
CA ILE A 29 0.51 -2.99 2.23
C ILE A 29 -0.38 -4.22 2.37
N ALA A 30 -1.19 -4.48 1.35
CA ALA A 30 -2.13 -5.57 1.34
C ALA A 30 -2.17 -6.29 -0.01
N ARG A 31 -2.35 -7.60 0.04
CA ARG A 31 -2.61 -8.47 -1.11
C ARG A 31 -4.12 -8.70 -1.27
N SER A 32 -4.66 -8.39 -2.44
CA SER A 32 -6.04 -8.76 -2.79
C SER A 32 -6.12 -10.20 -3.26
N TYR A 33 -7.15 -10.93 -2.83
CA TYR A 33 -7.45 -12.28 -3.31
C TYR A 33 -8.97 -12.50 -3.37
N LYS A 34 -9.43 -13.49 -4.11
CA LYS A 34 -10.83 -13.94 -4.04
C LYS A 34 -10.93 -15.11 -3.07
N ASN A 35 -11.90 -15.06 -2.15
CA ASN A 35 -12.23 -16.19 -1.28
C ASN A 35 -13.02 -17.27 -2.05
N ASN A 36 -13.40 -18.35 -1.36
CA ASN A 36 -14.14 -19.47 -1.94
C ASN A 36 -15.53 -19.07 -2.47
N GLU A 37 -16.10 -17.97 -1.98
CA GLU A 37 -17.38 -17.40 -2.43
C GLU A 37 -17.21 -16.42 -3.62
N GLY A 38 -15.97 -16.26 -4.11
CA GLY A 38 -15.64 -15.35 -5.21
C GLY A 38 -15.56 -13.87 -4.80
N GLN A 39 -15.70 -13.56 -3.51
CA GLN A 39 -15.63 -12.20 -2.98
C GLN A 39 -14.17 -11.75 -2.84
N TRP A 40 -13.92 -10.49 -3.20
CA TRP A 40 -12.61 -9.88 -3.00
C TRP A 40 -12.36 -9.61 -1.52
N GLN A 41 -11.19 -10.02 -1.07
CA GLN A 41 -10.69 -9.85 0.29
C GLN A 41 -9.25 -9.32 0.24
N SER A 42 -8.75 -8.82 1.37
CA SER A 42 -7.37 -8.37 1.53
C SER A 42 -6.68 -9.10 2.68
N THR A 43 -5.38 -9.34 2.54
CA THR A 43 -4.54 -9.95 3.58
C THR A 43 -3.16 -9.28 3.60
N SER A 44 -2.48 -9.35 4.75
CA SER A 44 -1.07 -8.97 4.91
C SER A 44 -0.11 -10.17 4.77
N SER A 45 -0.62 -11.33 4.36
CA SER A 45 0.17 -12.54 4.06
C SER A 45 0.56 -12.60 2.59
N TYR A 46 1.85 -12.83 2.33
CA TYR A 46 2.44 -12.82 0.98
C TYR A 46 3.01 -14.18 0.62
N SER A 47 2.81 -14.59 -0.64
CA SER A 47 3.53 -15.71 -1.24
C SER A 47 4.85 -15.24 -1.85
N HIS A 48 5.71 -16.17 -2.25
CA HIS A 48 7.00 -15.84 -2.87
C HIS A 48 6.85 -14.92 -4.11
N SER A 49 5.84 -15.15 -4.95
CA SER A 49 5.60 -14.35 -6.16
C SER A 49 5.07 -12.94 -5.88
N ASP A 50 4.61 -12.67 -4.66
CA ASP A 50 4.15 -11.34 -4.25
C ASP A 50 5.32 -10.45 -3.82
N LEU A 51 6.44 -11.02 -3.35
CA LEU A 51 7.49 -10.28 -2.64
C LEU A 51 8.11 -9.16 -3.46
N LEU A 52 8.35 -9.38 -4.76
CA LEU A 52 8.89 -8.33 -5.62
C LEU A 52 7.89 -7.17 -5.78
N ASN A 53 6.60 -7.47 -5.88
CA ASN A 53 5.55 -6.45 -5.94
C ASN A 53 5.41 -5.71 -4.60
N VAL A 54 5.55 -6.40 -3.46
CA VAL A 54 5.59 -5.77 -2.13
C VAL A 54 6.74 -4.77 -2.04
N ALA A 55 7.96 -5.20 -2.37
CA ALA A 55 9.14 -4.33 -2.34
C ALA A 55 8.95 -3.10 -3.25
N LYS A 56 8.39 -3.32 -4.44
CA LYS A 56 8.17 -2.26 -5.43
C LYS A 56 7.01 -1.32 -5.07
N CYS A 57 5.99 -1.80 -4.37
CA CYS A 57 4.96 -0.94 -3.79
C CYS A 57 5.51 -0.11 -2.62
N ALA A 58 6.31 -0.72 -1.74
CA ALA A 58 6.97 -0.04 -0.63
C ALA A 58 7.90 1.09 -1.12
N GLU A 59 8.78 0.80 -2.10
CA GLU A 59 9.68 1.77 -2.72
C GLU A 59 8.91 2.97 -3.31
N ARG A 60 7.80 2.72 -4.02
CA ARG A 60 6.98 3.80 -4.60
C ARG A 60 6.25 4.63 -3.53
N ALA A 61 5.83 4.02 -2.44
CA ALA A 61 5.23 4.73 -1.32
C ALA A 61 6.27 5.62 -0.61
N GLU A 62 7.47 5.09 -0.36
CA GLU A 62 8.59 5.84 0.22
C GLU A 62 8.95 7.05 -0.64
N ILE A 63 9.16 6.87 -1.97
CA ILE A 63 9.49 7.97 -2.87
C ILE A 63 8.42 9.06 -2.84
N TRP A 64 7.14 8.68 -2.79
CA TRP A 64 6.05 9.64 -2.71
C TRP A 64 6.07 10.41 -1.38
N ILE A 65 6.26 9.71 -0.25
CA ILE A 65 6.37 10.32 1.08
C ILE A 65 7.57 11.26 1.13
N GLY A 66 8.75 10.84 0.65
CA GLY A 66 9.95 11.65 0.62
C GLY A 66 9.75 12.95 -0.17
N ARG A 67 9.03 12.90 -1.30
CA ARG A 67 8.66 14.11 -2.05
C ARG A 67 7.72 15.02 -1.29
N LYS A 68 6.78 14.47 -0.51
CA LYS A 68 5.86 15.27 0.31
C LYS A 68 6.56 15.95 1.48
N ILE A 69 7.46 15.25 2.15
CA ILE A 69 8.23 15.81 3.27
C ILE A 69 9.17 16.92 2.78
N ASN A 70 9.87 16.71 1.66
CA ASN A 70 10.82 17.69 1.14
C ASN A 70 10.18 18.88 0.41
N ALA A 71 8.87 18.83 0.13
CA ALA A 71 8.13 19.91 -0.52
C ALA A 71 7.38 20.83 0.47
N ALA A 72 7.45 20.54 1.77
CA ALA A 72 6.83 21.30 2.86
C ALA A 72 7.78 22.34 3.45
#